data_AF-K0RKS5-F1
#
_entry.id   AF-K0RKS5-F1
#
_cell.length_a   1.000
_cell.length_b   1.000
_cell.length_c   1.000
_cell.angle_alpha   90.00
_cell.angle_beta   90.00
_cell.angle_gamma   90.00
#
_symmetry.space_group_name_H-M   'P 1'
#
loop_
_entity.id
_entity.type
_entity.pdbx_description
1 polymer ?
#
loop_
_entity_poly.entity_id
_entity_poly.type
_entity_poly.pdbx_seq_one_letter_code
_entity_poly.pdbx_strand_id
1 'polypeptide(L)'
;MILHRVTPTTLQCGKSTSLLARARRCHVPNARRWLSSSKKLTQEEVNAALERADKQMSAYYTYPVEKVIAAKKRSFQERHSGKQFYLQVCLGMTLLTSFLASPFLGRKIAYDKEFREKYIPSWYDYSIENPPSAWTREELNWQIMALQKRLAQRAKNGEFTPEKLDKMRREIHQRPEDERYAHFAKLHPGVDDDEDLEDE
;
A
#
# COMPACT_ATOMS: atom_id res chain seq x y z
N MET A 1 4.51 -18.59 54.41
CA MET A 1 3.17 -17.96 54.40
C MET A 1 3.34 -16.45 54.35
N ILE A 2 3.38 -15.86 53.15
CA ILE A 2 3.14 -14.42 52.95
C ILE A 2 2.45 -14.31 51.58
N LEU A 3 1.17 -13.95 51.62
CA LEU A 3 0.35 -13.59 50.46
C LEU A 3 0.61 -12.12 50.15
N HIS A 4 1.08 -11.80 48.94
CA HIS A 4 0.93 -10.45 48.40
C HIS A 4 0.28 -10.49 47.01
N ARG A 5 -0.74 -9.62 46.93
CA ARG A 5 -1.71 -9.41 45.87
C ARG A 5 -1.05 -9.06 44.54
N VAL A 6 -1.49 -9.72 43.47
CA VAL A 6 -1.32 -9.25 42.09
C VAL A 6 -2.54 -8.41 41.74
N THR A 7 -2.34 -7.12 41.48
CA THR A 7 -3.34 -6.20 40.92
C THR A 7 -3.34 -6.32 39.39
N PRO A 8 -4.49 -6.42 38.71
CA PRO A 8 -4.54 -6.35 37.25
C PRO A 8 -4.56 -4.90 36.76
N THR A 9 -3.65 -4.64 35.82
CA THR A 9 -3.44 -3.42 35.05
C THR A 9 -4.65 -3.08 34.20
N THR A 10 -5.16 -1.86 34.34
CA THR A 10 -6.21 -1.28 33.50
C THR A 10 -5.67 -0.95 32.11
N LEU A 11 -6.08 -1.70 31.10
CA LEU A 11 -5.91 -1.32 29.69
C LEU A 11 -6.92 -0.21 29.35
N GLN A 12 -6.41 1.02 29.23
CA GLN A 12 -7.13 2.13 28.61
C GLN A 12 -7.29 1.87 27.12
N CYS A 13 -8.53 1.59 26.69
CA CYS A 13 -8.88 1.59 25.26
C CYS A 13 -9.11 3.03 24.82
N GLY A 14 -8.23 3.50 23.94
CA GLY A 14 -8.22 4.83 23.37
C GLY A 14 -9.49 5.14 22.56
N LYS A 15 -9.89 6.39 22.68
CA LYS A 15 -10.92 7.06 21.88
C LYS A 15 -10.53 7.00 20.40
N SER A 16 -11.37 6.39 19.57
CA SER A 16 -11.46 6.71 18.15
C SER A 16 -12.92 6.99 17.82
N THR A 17 -13.21 8.27 17.76
CA THR A 17 -14.44 8.85 17.24
C THR A 17 -14.46 8.78 15.72
N SER A 18 -15.68 8.72 15.19
CA SER A 18 -16.07 8.93 13.81
C SER A 18 -15.83 7.76 12.85
N LEU A 19 -16.90 7.00 12.63
CA LEU A 19 -17.50 6.80 11.31
C LEU A 19 -18.50 5.66 11.43
N LEU A 20 -19.78 6.02 11.59
CA LEU A 20 -20.94 5.34 10.97
C LEU A 20 -22.22 5.96 11.53
N ALA A 21 -22.44 7.23 11.16
CA ALA A 21 -23.78 7.79 11.09
C ALA A 21 -24.54 7.10 9.94
N ARG A 22 -25.02 5.88 10.18
CA ARG A 22 -26.13 5.26 9.44
C ARG A 22 -26.68 4.06 10.20
N ALA A 23 -26.96 4.25 11.48
CA ALA A 23 -27.91 3.40 12.19
C ALA A 23 -29.27 3.55 11.49
N ARG A 24 -29.60 2.56 10.65
CA ARG A 24 -30.99 2.31 10.29
C ARG A 24 -31.74 2.20 11.62
N ARG A 25 -32.84 2.94 11.74
CA ARG A 25 -33.80 2.79 12.83
C ARG A 25 -34.29 1.34 12.78
N CYS A 26 -33.63 0.46 13.52
CA CYS A 26 -34.28 -0.75 14.01
C CYS A 26 -35.33 -0.22 14.98
N HIS A 27 -36.56 -0.13 14.50
CA HIS A 27 -37.71 0.03 15.36
C HIS A 27 -37.74 -1.22 16.23
N VAL A 28 -37.08 -1.18 17.39
CA VAL A 28 -37.25 -2.19 18.44
C VAL A 28 -38.65 -1.92 18.99
N PRO A 29 -39.65 -2.77 18.72
CA PRO A 29 -40.93 -2.61 19.36
C PRO A 29 -40.71 -3.00 20.82
N ASN A 30 -40.68 -2.00 21.69
CA ASN A 30 -41.19 -2.12 23.05
C ASN A 30 -40.61 -3.28 23.89
N ALA A 31 -39.29 -3.31 24.10
CA ALA A 31 -38.64 -4.22 25.06
C ALA A 31 -38.90 -3.84 26.54
N ARG A 32 -39.78 -2.85 26.83
CA ARG A 32 -40.12 -2.43 28.20
C ARG A 32 -41.45 -3.01 28.73
N ARG A 33 -42.07 -3.96 28.03
CA ARG A 33 -43.38 -4.53 28.40
C ARG A 33 -43.34 -6.01 28.78
N TRP A 34 -42.27 -6.49 29.42
CA TRP A 34 -42.12 -7.91 29.79
C TRP A 34 -41.59 -8.18 31.21
N LEU A 35 -41.79 -7.24 32.15
CA LEU A 35 -41.35 -7.43 33.56
C LEU A 35 -42.49 -7.32 34.59
N SER A 36 -43.74 -7.64 34.24
CA SER A 36 -44.86 -7.54 35.19
C SER A 36 -45.85 -8.72 35.16
N SER A 37 -45.36 -9.94 34.96
CA SER A 37 -46.13 -11.14 35.27
C SER A 37 -45.19 -12.25 35.75
N SER A 38 -44.72 -12.12 36.97
CA SER A 38 -44.12 -13.22 37.73
C SER A 38 -45.21 -14.20 38.16
N LYS A 39 -45.86 -14.87 37.21
CA LYS A 39 -46.48 -16.16 37.49
C LYS A 39 -45.33 -17.11 37.77
N LYS A 40 -45.29 -17.71 38.96
CA LYS A 40 -44.37 -18.80 39.28
C LYS A 40 -44.74 -19.96 38.34
N LEU A 41 -44.04 -20.05 37.21
CA LEU A 41 -44.15 -21.17 36.28
C LEU A 41 -43.82 -22.44 37.06
N THR A 42 -44.62 -23.48 36.84
CA THR A 42 -44.34 -24.79 37.41
C THR A 42 -43.04 -25.34 36.82
N GLN A 43 -42.34 -26.19 37.56
CA GLN A 43 -41.02 -26.71 37.15
C GLN A 43 -41.08 -27.43 35.81
N GLU A 44 -42.22 -28.04 35.48
CA GLU A 44 -42.50 -28.70 34.20
C GLU A 44 -42.60 -27.70 33.03
N GLU A 45 -43.22 -26.54 33.23
CA GLU A 45 -43.31 -25.49 32.21
C GLU A 45 -41.96 -24.83 31.94
N VAL A 46 -41.13 -24.70 32.98
CA VAL A 46 -39.75 -24.20 32.84
C VAL A 46 -38.90 -25.17 32.01
N ASN A 47 -39.01 -26.47 32.28
CA ASN A 47 -38.28 -27.49 31.52
C ASN A 47 -38.75 -27.56 30.06
N ALA A 48 -40.06 -27.48 29.81
CA ALA A 48 -40.59 -27.44 28.45
C ALA A 48 -40.18 -26.17 27.68
N ALA A 49 -40.03 -25.04 28.37
CA ALA A 49 -39.49 -23.82 27.78
C ALA A 49 -37.99 -23.95 27.46
N LEU A 50 -37.22 -24.58 28.35
CA LEU A 50 -35.80 -24.84 28.14
C LEU A 50 -35.57 -25.75 26.92
N GLU A 51 -36.34 -26.84 26.80
CA GLU A 51 -36.24 -27.74 25.64
C GLU A 51 -36.60 -27.05 24.33
N ARG A 52 -37.58 -26.14 24.34
CA ARG A 52 -37.92 -25.35 23.14
C ARG A 52 -36.78 -24.38 22.79
N ALA A 53 -36.15 -23.76 23.78
CA ALA A 53 -35.01 -22.89 23.57
C ALA A 53 -33.80 -23.66 23.01
N ASP A 54 -33.51 -24.86 23.53
CA ASP A 54 -32.43 -25.73 23.05
C ASP A 54 -32.70 -26.25 21.63
N LYS A 55 -33.95 -26.62 21.32
CA LYS A 55 -34.38 -26.98 19.96
C LYS A 55 -34.23 -25.80 18.98
N GLN A 56 -34.55 -24.58 19.41
CA GLN A 56 -34.36 -23.38 18.59
C GLN A 56 -32.87 -23.03 18.42
N MET A 57 -32.05 -23.18 19.46
CA MET A 57 -30.61 -22.91 19.42
C MET A 57 -29.87 -23.93 18.55
N SER A 58 -30.18 -25.22 18.67
CA SER A 58 -29.59 -26.26 17.82
C SER A 58 -29.87 -26.04 16.33
N ALA A 59 -31.04 -25.51 15.97
CA ALA A 59 -31.34 -25.13 14.59
C ALA A 59 -30.42 -24.02 14.04
N TYR A 60 -29.93 -23.12 14.90
CA TYR A 60 -28.96 -22.08 14.52
C TYR A 60 -27.55 -22.65 14.28
N TYR A 61 -27.11 -23.63 15.08
CA TYR A 61 -25.78 -24.24 14.94
C TYR A 61 -25.70 -25.31 13.85
N THR A 62 -26.84 -25.88 13.45
CA THR A 62 -26.89 -26.94 12.43
C THR A 62 -26.90 -26.39 10.99
N TYR A 63 -27.04 -25.08 10.80
CA TYR A 63 -27.10 -24.52 9.46
C TYR A 63 -25.70 -24.47 8.82
N PRO A 64 -25.46 -25.16 7.69
CA PRO A 64 -24.14 -25.20 7.07
C PRO A 64 -23.78 -23.81 6.55
N VAL A 65 -22.63 -23.31 6.99
CA VAL A 65 -22.11 -21.96 6.70
C VAL A 65 -22.08 -21.69 5.18
N GLU A 66 -21.82 -22.71 4.38
CA GLU A 66 -21.79 -22.63 2.92
C GLU A 66 -23.12 -22.17 2.30
N LYS A 67 -24.25 -22.64 2.83
CA LYS A 67 -25.59 -22.24 2.33
C LYS A 67 -25.91 -20.79 2.66
N VAL A 68 -25.45 -20.30 3.81
CA VAL A 68 -25.59 -18.90 4.21
C VAL A 68 -24.74 -18.00 3.32
N ILE A 69 -23.50 -18.41 3.03
CA ILE A 69 -22.61 -17.68 2.11
C ILE A 69 -23.21 -17.67 0.70
N ALA A 70 -23.73 -18.80 0.21
CA ALA A 70 -24.36 -18.90 -1.11
C ALA A 70 -25.63 -18.02 -1.21
N ALA A 71 -26.51 -18.05 -0.20
CA ALA A 71 -27.69 -17.18 -0.14
C ALA A 71 -27.30 -15.70 -0.10
N LYS A 72 -26.27 -15.35 0.67
CA LYS A 72 -25.75 -13.99 0.74
C LYS A 72 -25.14 -13.54 -0.58
N LYS A 73 -24.34 -14.39 -1.24
CA LYS A 73 -23.79 -14.14 -2.59
C LYS A 73 -24.89 -13.94 -3.63
N ARG A 74 -25.92 -14.78 -3.64
CA ARG A 74 -27.09 -14.64 -4.53
C ARG A 74 -27.83 -13.31 -4.30
N SER A 75 -28.13 -12.99 -3.04
CA SER A 75 -28.81 -11.74 -2.68
C SER A 75 -27.96 -10.48 -3.00
N PHE A 76 -26.64 -10.62 -2.97
CA PHE A 76 -25.71 -9.56 -3.37
C PHE A 76 -25.69 -9.42 -4.90
N GLN A 77 -25.59 -10.53 -5.62
CA GLN A 77 -25.58 -10.54 -7.08
C GLN A 77 -26.88 -9.97 -7.67
N GLU A 78 -28.05 -10.29 -7.10
CA GLU A 78 -29.34 -9.70 -7.51
C GLU A 78 -29.37 -8.17 -7.33
N ARG A 79 -28.73 -7.64 -6.27
CA ARG A 79 -28.67 -6.18 -6.01
C ARG A 79 -27.67 -5.44 -6.90
N HIS A 80 -26.67 -6.14 -7.41
CA HIS A 80 -25.52 -5.55 -8.11
C HIS A 80 -25.45 -5.90 -9.61
N SER A 81 -26.19 -6.91 -10.07
CA SER A 81 -26.24 -7.37 -11.46
C SER A 81 -26.54 -6.23 -12.45
N GLY A 82 -27.52 -5.37 -12.16
CA GLY A 82 -27.85 -4.23 -13.01
C GLY A 82 -26.93 -3.00 -12.87
N LYS A 83 -26.04 -2.97 -11.88
CA LYS A 83 -25.21 -1.80 -11.55
C LYS A 83 -23.75 -1.93 -11.95
N GLN A 84 -23.30 -3.14 -12.27
CA GLN A 84 -21.92 -3.40 -12.71
C GLN A 84 -21.59 -2.67 -14.01
N PHE A 85 -22.53 -2.62 -14.95
CA PHE A 85 -22.36 -1.89 -16.22
C PHE A 85 -22.17 -0.39 -15.99
N TYR A 86 -23.03 0.25 -15.19
CA TYR A 86 -22.89 1.67 -14.85
C TYR A 86 -21.58 1.97 -14.12
N LEU A 87 -21.15 1.08 -13.23
CA LEU A 87 -19.87 1.25 -12.54
C LEU A 87 -18.71 1.24 -13.54
N GLN A 88 -18.70 0.28 -14.46
CA GLN A 88 -17.67 0.16 -15.50
C GLN A 88 -17.67 1.37 -16.45
N VAL A 89 -18.86 1.81 -16.89
CA VAL A 89 -19.00 2.99 -17.75
C VAL A 89 -18.56 4.26 -17.02
N CYS A 90 -18.97 4.46 -15.77
CA CYS A 90 -18.52 5.61 -14.98
C CYS A 90 -17.00 5.60 -14.81
N LEU A 91 -16.42 4.46 -14.48
CA LEU A 91 -14.97 4.32 -14.29
C LEU A 91 -14.21 4.61 -15.59
N GLY A 92 -14.69 4.07 -16.72
CA GLY A 92 -14.16 4.35 -18.05
C GLY A 92 -14.28 5.83 -18.44
N MET A 93 -15.42 6.46 -18.17
CA MET A 93 -15.64 7.88 -18.45
C MET A 93 -14.76 8.79 -17.59
N THR A 94 -14.56 8.47 -16.31
CA THR A 94 -13.65 9.24 -15.45
C THR A 94 -12.19 9.13 -15.90
N LEU A 95 -11.75 7.95 -16.34
CA LEU A 95 -10.42 7.78 -16.91
C LEU A 95 -10.27 8.55 -18.22
N LEU A 96 -11.24 8.45 -19.12
CA LEU A 96 -11.21 9.14 -20.41
C LEU A 96 -11.19 10.66 -20.24
N THR A 97 -12.03 11.20 -19.35
CA THR A 97 -12.05 12.64 -19.04
C THR A 97 -10.74 13.10 -18.41
N SER A 98 -10.15 12.31 -17.50
CA SER A 98 -8.84 12.61 -16.94
C SER A 98 -7.73 12.60 -18.00
N PHE A 99 -7.74 11.63 -18.92
CA PHE A 99 -6.75 11.54 -20.00
C PHE A 99 -6.86 12.72 -20.98
N LEU A 100 -8.07 13.12 -21.34
CA LEU A 100 -8.31 14.26 -22.22
C LEU A 100 -7.98 15.59 -21.54
N ALA A 101 -8.25 15.74 -20.25
CA ALA A 101 -7.94 16.96 -19.49
C ALA A 101 -6.43 17.10 -19.19
N SER A 102 -5.72 15.99 -18.98
CA SER A 102 -4.29 15.96 -18.63
C SER A 102 -3.38 16.81 -19.52
N PRO A 103 -3.43 16.76 -20.87
CA PRO A 103 -2.57 17.61 -21.70
C PRO A 103 -2.89 19.10 -21.58
N PHE A 104 -4.15 19.48 -21.34
CA PHE A 104 -4.53 20.88 -21.15
C PHE A 104 -4.07 21.40 -19.79
N LEU A 105 -4.23 20.60 -18.73
CA LEU A 105 -3.71 20.95 -17.40
C LEU A 105 -2.18 21.02 -17.42
N GLY A 106 -1.49 20.06 -18.05
CA GLY A 106 -0.03 20.07 -18.17
C GLY A 106 0.49 21.31 -18.91
N ARG A 107 -0.16 21.69 -20.02
CA ARG A 107 0.19 22.93 -20.74
C ARG A 107 -0.02 24.16 -19.86
N LYS A 108 -1.11 24.23 -19.11
CA LYS A 108 -1.37 25.35 -18.20
C LYS A 108 -0.36 25.42 -17.05
N ILE A 109 0.01 24.28 -16.47
CA ILE A 109 1.02 24.20 -15.39
C ILE A 109 2.41 24.64 -15.87
N ALA A 110 2.75 24.40 -17.15
CA ALA A 110 4.06 24.74 -17.70
C ALA A 110 4.23 26.23 -18.04
N TYR A 111 3.21 26.88 -18.59
CA TYR A 111 3.34 28.25 -19.13
C TYR A 111 2.78 29.34 -18.22
N ASP A 112 1.83 29.01 -17.34
CA ASP A 112 1.03 30.00 -16.61
C ASP A 112 1.48 30.09 -15.14
N LYS A 113 2.33 31.08 -14.82
CA LYS A 113 2.93 31.25 -13.49
C LYS A 113 1.88 31.57 -12.41
N GLU A 114 0.85 32.34 -12.75
CA GLU A 114 -0.24 32.72 -11.84
C GLU A 114 -1.10 31.51 -11.45
N PHE A 115 -1.29 30.57 -12.40
CA PHE A 115 -1.99 29.32 -12.12
C PHE A 115 -1.18 28.40 -11.20
N ARG A 116 0.15 28.38 -11.39
CA ARG A 116 1.07 27.60 -10.56
C ARG A 116 1.02 28.06 -9.10
N GLU A 117 1.10 29.35 -8.83
CA GLU A 117 1.11 29.88 -7.47
C GLU A 117 -0.25 29.75 -6.75
N LYS A 118 -1.37 29.82 -7.49
CA LYS A 118 -2.71 29.81 -6.90
C LYS A 118 -3.24 28.41 -6.57
N TYR A 119 -2.93 27.41 -7.41
CA TYR A 119 -3.52 26.07 -7.31
C TYR A 119 -2.52 24.97 -6.99
N ILE A 120 -1.23 25.19 -7.22
CA ILE A 120 -0.20 24.19 -6.93
C ILE A 120 0.37 24.49 -5.54
N PRO A 121 0.23 23.56 -4.58
CA PRO A 121 0.85 23.70 -3.29
C PRO A 121 2.37 23.84 -3.40
N SER A 122 2.98 24.66 -2.56
CA SER A 122 4.44 24.92 -2.56
C SER A 122 5.33 23.69 -2.35
N TRP A 123 4.77 22.58 -1.84
CA TRP A 123 5.49 21.31 -1.70
C TRP A 123 5.56 20.50 -3.00
N TYR A 124 4.80 20.87 -4.03
CA TYR A 124 4.76 20.20 -5.33
C TYR A 124 5.39 21.11 -6.38
N ASP A 125 6.71 21.26 -6.28
CA ASP A 125 7.43 22.16 -7.18
C ASP A 125 7.77 21.46 -8.50
N TYR A 126 7.07 21.85 -9.57
CA TYR A 126 7.33 21.39 -10.92
C TYR A 126 8.48 22.16 -11.59
N SER A 127 9.16 23.09 -10.91
CA SER A 127 10.48 23.54 -11.39
C SER A 127 11.53 22.50 -11.05
N ILE A 128 11.50 21.40 -11.80
CA ILE A 128 12.77 20.81 -12.20
C ILE A 128 13.41 21.90 -13.05
N GLU A 129 14.32 22.68 -12.47
CA GLU A 129 15.18 23.55 -13.24
C GLU A 129 15.75 22.68 -14.36
N ASN A 130 15.47 23.04 -15.61
CA ASN A 130 16.14 22.39 -16.72
C ASN A 130 17.63 22.48 -16.38
N PRO A 131 18.37 21.35 -16.33
CA PRO A 131 19.79 21.41 -16.06
C PRO A 131 20.37 22.46 -17.02
N PRO A 132 21.20 23.40 -16.55
CA PRO A 132 21.62 24.57 -17.33
C PRO A 132 22.32 24.24 -18.66
N SER A 133 22.61 22.97 -18.90
CA SER A 133 22.74 22.41 -20.24
C SER A 133 22.27 20.95 -20.26
N ALA A 134 21.19 20.66 -20.99
CA ALA A 134 21.16 19.37 -21.66
C ALA A 134 22.34 19.41 -22.64
N TRP A 135 23.37 18.57 -22.45
CA TRP A 135 24.54 18.55 -23.33
C TRP A 135 24.07 18.62 -24.77
N THR A 136 24.56 19.62 -25.50
CA THR A 136 24.27 19.68 -26.92
C THR A 136 24.88 18.43 -27.57
N ARG A 137 24.25 17.90 -28.62
CA ARG A 137 24.74 16.71 -29.32
C ARG A 137 26.21 16.87 -29.76
N GLU A 138 26.62 18.11 -30.01
CA GLU A 138 27.97 18.50 -30.38
C GLU A 138 28.96 18.38 -29.20
N GLU A 139 28.58 18.88 -28.02
CA GLU A 139 29.39 18.76 -26.79
C GLU A 139 29.60 17.30 -26.38
N LEU A 140 28.55 16.49 -26.44
CA LEU A 140 28.64 15.05 -26.14
C LEU A 140 29.60 14.34 -27.11
N ASN A 141 29.48 14.62 -28.42
CA ASN A 141 30.34 14.03 -29.43
C ASN A 141 31.81 14.45 -29.24
N TRP A 142 32.04 15.72 -28.91
CA TRP A 142 33.39 16.21 -28.61
C TRP A 142 34.01 15.48 -27.41
N GLN A 143 33.24 15.24 -26.35
CA GLN A 143 33.72 14.49 -25.19
C GLN A 143 34.02 13.02 -25.51
N ILE A 144 33.17 12.37 -26.31
CA ILE A 144 33.41 11.00 -26.78
C ILE A 144 34.72 10.92 -27.56
N MET A 145 34.95 11.85 -28.50
CA MET A 145 36.19 11.90 -29.27
C MET A 145 37.41 12.20 -28.38
N ALA A 146 37.28 13.08 -27.39
CA ALA A 146 38.35 13.36 -26.43
C ALA A 146 38.70 12.12 -25.59
N LEU A 147 37.69 11.36 -25.14
CA LEU A 147 37.86 10.09 -24.42
C LEU A 147 38.55 9.04 -25.29
N GLN A 148 38.10 8.85 -26.53
CA GLN A 148 38.72 7.92 -27.47
C GLN A 148 40.20 8.26 -27.72
N LYS A 149 40.52 9.55 -27.91
CA LYS A 149 41.92 9.99 -28.07
C LYS A 149 42.75 9.71 -26.82
N ARG A 150 42.21 9.98 -25.63
CA ARG A 150 42.90 9.69 -24.36
C ARG A 150 43.14 8.19 -24.18
N LEU A 151 42.14 7.34 -24.44
CA LEU A 151 42.28 5.89 -24.37
C LEU A 151 43.30 5.37 -25.38
N ALA A 152 43.28 5.86 -26.62
CA ALA A 152 44.26 5.49 -27.63
C ALA A 152 45.69 5.92 -27.24
N GLN A 153 45.85 7.09 -26.61
CA GLN A 153 47.14 7.54 -26.10
C GLN A 153 47.64 6.65 -24.96
N ARG A 154 46.77 6.30 -24.00
CA ARG A 154 47.07 5.37 -22.91
C ARG A 154 47.45 3.97 -23.42
N ALA A 155 46.78 3.52 -24.48
CA ALA A 155 47.12 2.27 -25.14
C ALA A 155 48.52 2.29 -25.74
N LYS A 156 48.86 3.37 -26.47
CA LYS A 156 50.22 3.58 -27.01
C LYS A 156 51.29 3.65 -25.92
N ASN A 157 50.94 4.19 -24.75
CA ASN A 157 51.82 4.27 -23.59
C ASN A 157 51.98 2.92 -22.85
N GLY A 158 51.31 1.85 -23.28
CA GLY A 158 51.37 0.55 -22.62
C GLY A 158 50.69 0.54 -21.24
N GLU A 159 49.63 1.34 -21.05
CA GLU A 159 48.80 1.25 -19.83
C GLU A 159 47.89 0.01 -19.82
N PHE A 160 47.65 -0.60 -20.99
CA PHE A 160 46.84 -1.82 -21.13
C PHE A 160 47.67 -3.12 -21.21
N THR A 161 48.86 -3.15 -20.59
CA THR A 161 49.58 -4.43 -20.38
C THR A 161 48.81 -5.31 -19.41
N PRO A 162 48.81 -6.65 -19.56
CA PRO A 162 48.03 -7.56 -18.70
C PRO A 162 48.32 -7.35 -17.21
N GLU A 163 49.58 -7.07 -16.85
CA GLU A 163 49.98 -6.81 -15.46
C GLU A 163 49.37 -5.53 -14.86
N LYS A 164 49.16 -4.48 -15.67
CA LYS A 164 48.54 -3.22 -15.22
C LYS A 164 47.02 -3.30 -15.22
N LEU A 165 46.44 -4.07 -16.14
CA LEU A 165 45.01 -4.39 -16.14
C LEU A 165 44.62 -5.18 -14.89
N ASP A 166 45.44 -6.14 -14.46
CA ASP A 166 45.23 -6.87 -13.22
C ASP A 166 45.33 -5.96 -11.98
N LYS A 167 46.23 -4.99 -11.98
CA LYS A 167 46.31 -3.97 -10.91
C LYS A 167 45.08 -3.06 -10.90
N MET A 168 44.65 -2.53 -12.04
CA MET A 168 43.44 -1.71 -12.16
C MET A 168 42.17 -2.49 -11.76
N ARG A 169 42.08 -3.78 -12.12
CA ARG A 169 40.97 -4.64 -11.70
C ARG A 169 40.93 -4.79 -10.18
N ARG A 170 42.08 -4.97 -9.53
CA ARG A 170 42.18 -5.06 -8.06
C ARG A 170 41.82 -3.74 -7.38
N GLU A 171 42.22 -2.60 -7.94
CA GLU A 171 41.89 -1.26 -7.42
C GLU A 171 40.39 -0.92 -7.57
N ILE A 172 39.75 -1.31 -8.68
CA ILE A 172 38.31 -1.06 -8.89
C ILE A 172 37.44 -1.88 -7.92
N HIS A 173 37.89 -3.07 -7.54
CA HIS A 173 37.19 -3.94 -6.58
C HIS A 173 37.57 -3.66 -5.11
N GLN A 174 38.54 -2.78 -4.83
CA GLN A 174 38.78 -2.33 -3.46
C GLN A 174 37.61 -1.42 -3.03
N ARG A 175 36.91 -1.84 -1.97
CA ARG A 175 35.84 -1.05 -1.36
C ARG A 175 36.36 0.37 -1.08
N PRO A 176 35.62 1.42 -1.45
CA PRO A 176 35.99 2.77 -1.05
C PRO A 176 36.04 2.86 0.48
N GLU A 177 37.14 3.35 1.04
CA GLU A 177 37.33 3.48 2.50
C GLU A 177 36.38 4.53 3.12
N ASP A 178 35.81 5.42 2.31
CA ASP A 178 34.86 6.44 2.75
C ASP A 178 33.44 5.87 2.94
N GLU A 179 32.96 5.84 4.18
CA GLU A 179 31.63 5.37 4.59
C GLU A 179 30.46 6.04 3.83
N ARG A 180 30.66 7.27 3.33
CA ARG A 180 29.63 8.02 2.58
C ARG A 180 29.37 7.46 1.18
N TYR A 181 30.32 6.74 0.60
CA TYR A 181 30.23 6.16 -0.74
C TYR A 181 30.02 4.64 -0.73
N ALA A 182 30.10 4.01 0.46
CA ALA A 182 29.81 2.59 0.65
C ALA A 182 28.40 2.18 0.21
N HIS A 183 27.44 3.12 0.23
CA HIS A 183 26.07 2.90 -0.21
C HIS A 183 25.93 2.65 -1.72
N PHE A 184 26.83 3.20 -2.54
CA PHE A 184 26.80 3.00 -4.01
C PHE A 184 27.43 1.66 -4.43
N ALA A 185 28.36 1.13 -3.64
CA ALA A 185 28.95 -0.19 -3.89
C ALA A 185 28.01 -1.36 -3.54
N LYS A 186 26.96 -1.10 -2.74
CA LYS A 186 25.95 -2.10 -2.34
C LYS A 186 24.79 -2.27 -3.32
N LEU A 187 24.59 -1.34 -4.26
CA LEU A 187 23.41 -1.35 -5.13
C LEU A 187 23.72 -1.98 -6.50
N HIS A 188 24.04 -3.26 -6.53
CA HIS A 188 23.81 -4.06 -7.74
C HIS A 188 22.35 -4.55 -7.68
N PRO A 189 21.45 -4.08 -8.57
CA PRO A 189 20.07 -4.57 -8.60
C PRO A 189 20.07 -6.04 -9.03
N GLY A 190 20.07 -6.96 -8.07
CA GLY A 190 20.05 -8.41 -8.30
C GLY A 190 20.93 -9.26 -7.39
N VAL A 191 21.64 -8.68 -6.41
CA VAL A 191 22.28 -9.46 -5.34
C VAL A 191 21.47 -9.25 -4.07
N ASP A 192 20.67 -10.24 -3.68
CA ASP A 192 19.96 -10.24 -2.41
C ASP A 192 21.00 -10.37 -1.27
N ASP A 193 20.78 -9.66 -0.16
CA ASP A 193 21.70 -9.54 0.99
C ASP A 193 21.96 -10.88 1.74
N ASP A 194 21.37 -11.99 1.29
CA ASP A 194 21.29 -13.26 2.02
C ASP A 194 21.95 -14.47 1.29
N GLU A 195 22.60 -14.30 0.13
CA GLU A 195 23.44 -15.37 -0.45
C GLU A 195 24.86 -15.30 0.12
N ASP A 196 25.04 -16.00 1.24
CA ASP A 196 26.36 -16.46 1.69
C ASP A 196 27.02 -17.22 0.53
N LEU A 197 28.12 -16.68 0.01
CA LEU A 197 29.06 -17.39 -0.86
C LEU A 197 29.63 -18.57 -0.06
N GLU A 198 28.99 -19.74 -0.17
CA GLU A 198 29.64 -21.01 0.14
C GLU A 198 30.75 -21.22 -0.90
N ASP A 199 32.00 -21.01 -0.46
CA ASP A 199 33.19 -21.37 -1.21
C ASP A 199 33.28 -22.92 -1.31
N GLU A 200 33.15 -23.47 -2.52
CA GLU A 200 33.63 -24.82 -2.91
C GLU A 200 34.65 -24.71 -4.05
#